data_AF-G9KIL6-F1
#
_entry.id   AF-G9KIL6-F1
#
_cell.length_a   1.000
_cell.length_b   1.000
_cell.length_c   1.000
_cell.angle_alpha   90.00
_cell.angle_beta   90.00
_cell.angle_gamma   90.00
#
_symmetry.space_group_name_H-M   'P 1'
#
loop_
_entity.id
_entity.type
_entity.pdbx_description
1 polymer ?
#
loop_
_entity_poly.entity_id
_entity_poly.type
_entity_poly.pdbx_seq_one_letter_code
_entity_poly.pdbx_strand_id
1 'polypeptide(L)'
;KLKPVELRELLNPVVEFISHPSPVCREQMYNILMWVHDNYRDPESQADDESREVFKLAKDVLIQGLIDENAGLQLIIRNFWSHETRLPSNILDRLLALNSLYSPKIEMHFLSLATDFLLEMTSMSPDYPNPVFEHPLSECEFQEYTIDSDWRFRSTIFTPMFIETQASQSALQARTQEGSLPFQGVMARQIRATQQQYDFTPTQTA
;
A
#
# COMPACT_ATOMS: atom_id res chain seq x y z
N LYS A 1 -29.36 -19.76 -11.48
CA LYS A 1 -28.47 -18.70 -12.03
C LYS A 1 -29.34 -17.47 -12.22
N LEU A 2 -28.95 -16.31 -11.69
CA LEU A 2 -29.69 -15.06 -11.94
C LEU A 2 -29.65 -14.72 -13.42
N LYS A 3 -30.74 -14.14 -13.92
CA LYS A 3 -30.77 -13.58 -15.28
C LYS A 3 -30.04 -12.23 -15.30
N PRO A 4 -29.51 -11.79 -16.45
CA PRO A 4 -28.83 -10.49 -16.56
C PRO A 4 -29.66 -9.31 -16.06
N VAL A 5 -30.98 -9.33 -16.32
CA VAL A 5 -31.93 -8.31 -15.85
C VAL A 5 -31.98 -8.23 -14.32
N GLU A 6 -32.10 -9.37 -13.65
CA GLU A 6 -32.14 -9.45 -12.18
C GLU A 6 -30.78 -9.05 -11.59
N LEU A 7 -29.69 -9.45 -12.25
CA LEU A 7 -28.34 -9.10 -11.83
C LEU A 7 -28.10 -7.58 -11.91
N ARG A 8 -28.61 -6.91 -12.95
CA ARG A 8 -28.51 -5.45 -13.08
C ARG A 8 -29.19 -4.72 -11.92
N GLU A 9 -30.40 -5.12 -11.56
CA GLU A 9 -31.13 -4.50 -10.45
C GLU A 9 -30.38 -4.63 -9.13
N LEU A 10 -29.75 -5.79 -8.91
CA LEU A 10 -28.96 -6.05 -7.70
C LEU A 10 -27.56 -5.41 -7.73
N LEU A 11 -26.97 -5.18 -8.91
CA LEU A 11 -25.62 -4.60 -9.00
C LEU A 11 -25.60 -3.13 -8.55
N ASN A 12 -26.67 -2.38 -8.83
CA ASN A 12 -26.78 -0.97 -8.46
C ASN A 12 -26.55 -0.70 -6.96
N PRO A 13 -27.25 -1.36 -6.01
CA PRO A 13 -26.97 -1.17 -4.59
C PRO A 13 -25.62 -1.79 -4.16
N VAL A 14 -25.11 -2.80 -4.89
CA VAL A 14 -23.82 -3.41 -4.57
C VAL A 14 -22.67 -2.44 -4.85
N VAL A 15 -22.70 -1.70 -5.96
CA VAL A 15 -21.61 -0.78 -6.33
C VAL A 15 -21.54 0.46 -5.42
N GLU A 16 -22.61 0.79 -4.69
CA GLU A 16 -22.62 1.87 -3.70
C GLU A 16 -21.67 1.61 -2.53
N PHE A 17 -21.25 0.35 -2.31
CA PHE A 17 -20.30 0.00 -1.26
C PHE A 17 -18.88 0.51 -1.52
N ILE A 18 -18.57 1.10 -2.67
CA ILE A 18 -17.23 1.61 -2.98
C ILE A 18 -16.72 2.65 -1.97
N SER A 19 -17.62 3.42 -1.36
CA SER A 19 -17.29 4.40 -0.32
C SER A 19 -17.63 3.93 1.10
N HIS A 20 -17.97 2.65 1.28
CA HIS A 20 -18.31 2.10 2.58
C HIS A 20 -17.06 2.01 3.47
N PRO A 21 -17.10 2.38 4.76
CA PRO A 21 -15.90 2.46 5.61
C PRO A 21 -15.26 1.09 5.91
N SER A 22 -16.05 0.01 5.95
CA SER A 22 -15.53 -1.33 6.22
C SER A 22 -14.83 -1.93 4.99
N PRO A 23 -13.51 -2.26 5.07
CA PRO A 23 -12.79 -2.87 3.96
C PRO A 23 -13.30 -4.27 3.62
N VAL A 24 -13.81 -5.03 4.59
CA VAL A 24 -14.37 -6.37 4.36
C VAL A 24 -15.62 -6.31 3.48
N CYS A 25 -16.46 -5.27 3.64
CA CYS A 25 -17.62 -5.08 2.77
C CYS A 25 -17.19 -4.73 1.35
N ARG A 26 -16.18 -3.86 1.20
CA ARG A 26 -15.61 -3.50 -0.10
C ARG A 26 -14.96 -4.71 -0.78
N GLU A 27 -14.26 -5.54 -0.02
CA GLU A 27 -13.67 -6.79 -0.52
C GLU A 27 -14.73 -7.73 -1.12
N GLN A 28 -15.84 -7.94 -0.41
CA GLN A 28 -16.94 -8.79 -0.92
C GLN A 28 -17.61 -8.18 -2.16
N MET A 29 -17.78 -6.86 -2.18
CA MET A 29 -18.23 -6.15 -3.39
C MET A 29 -17.28 -6.42 -4.56
N TYR A 30 -15.97 -6.21 -4.39
CA TYR A 30 -14.98 -6.48 -5.45
C TYR A 30 -14.97 -7.95 -5.87
N ASN A 31 -15.12 -8.91 -4.96
CA ASN A 31 -15.21 -10.33 -5.29
C ASN A 31 -16.40 -10.64 -6.21
N ILE A 32 -17.57 -10.06 -5.92
CA ILE A 32 -18.75 -10.18 -6.77
C ILE A 32 -18.48 -9.56 -8.14
N LEU A 33 -17.91 -8.36 -8.18
CA LEU A 33 -17.64 -7.64 -9.44
C LEU A 33 -16.57 -8.35 -10.29
N MET A 34 -15.52 -8.92 -9.69
CA MET A 34 -14.51 -9.73 -10.37
C MET A 34 -15.15 -10.96 -11.02
N TRP A 35 -16.04 -11.65 -10.30
CA TRP A 35 -16.79 -12.77 -10.86
C TRP A 35 -17.70 -12.34 -12.02
N VAL A 36 -18.43 -11.23 -11.87
CA VAL A 36 -19.28 -10.68 -12.94
C VAL A 36 -18.44 -10.34 -14.18
N HIS A 37 -17.30 -9.66 -13.99
CA HIS A 37 -16.41 -9.31 -15.09
C HIS A 37 -15.97 -10.55 -15.89
N ASP A 38 -15.53 -11.61 -15.22
CA ASP A 38 -15.05 -12.82 -15.89
C ASP A 38 -16.15 -13.60 -16.61
N ASN A 39 -17.37 -13.63 -16.08
CA ASN A 39 -18.48 -14.37 -16.69
C ASN A 39 -19.15 -13.62 -17.85
N TYR A 40 -19.10 -12.29 -17.85
CA TYR A 40 -19.73 -11.43 -18.86
C TYR A 40 -18.72 -10.83 -19.85
N ARG A 41 -17.47 -11.30 -19.86
CA ARG A 41 -16.43 -10.76 -20.74
C ARG A 41 -16.63 -11.11 -22.22
N ASP A 42 -17.12 -12.32 -22.49
CA ASP A 42 -17.16 -12.85 -23.84
C ASP A 42 -18.29 -12.20 -24.68
N PRO A 43 -18.08 -11.97 -25.98
CA PRO A 43 -19.09 -11.40 -26.86
C PRO A 43 -20.41 -12.19 -26.88
N GLU A 44 -20.33 -13.51 -26.72
CA GLU A 44 -21.50 -14.39 -26.63
C GLU A 44 -22.29 -14.18 -25.32
N SER A 45 -21.60 -13.87 -24.22
CA SER A 45 -22.21 -13.54 -22.93
C SER A 45 -22.78 -12.11 -22.89
N GLN A 46 -22.45 -11.28 -23.88
CA GLN A 46 -22.95 -9.90 -24.07
C GLN A 46 -23.99 -9.81 -25.19
N ALA A 47 -24.82 -10.84 -25.31
CA ALA A 47 -25.83 -10.95 -26.37
C ALA A 47 -26.94 -9.89 -26.24
N ASP A 48 -27.31 -9.51 -25.02
CA ASP A 48 -28.32 -8.51 -24.70
C ASP A 48 -27.73 -7.21 -24.15
N ASP A 49 -28.45 -6.10 -24.33
CA ASP A 49 -28.01 -4.78 -23.88
C ASP A 49 -27.85 -4.71 -22.34
N GLU A 50 -28.67 -5.47 -21.59
CA GLU A 50 -28.59 -5.52 -20.14
C GLU A 50 -27.28 -6.17 -19.67
N SER A 51 -26.88 -7.29 -20.28
CA SER A 51 -25.59 -7.95 -20.03
C SER A 51 -24.39 -7.03 -20.32
N ARG A 52 -24.47 -6.19 -21.36
CA ARG A 52 -23.42 -5.20 -21.68
C ARG A 52 -23.32 -4.10 -20.63
N GLU A 53 -24.46 -3.59 -20.17
CA GLU A 53 -24.50 -2.57 -19.11
C GLU A 53 -23.99 -3.13 -17.78
N VAL A 54 -24.33 -4.38 -17.43
CA VAL A 54 -23.77 -5.08 -16.26
C VAL A 54 -22.25 -5.18 -16.34
N PHE A 55 -21.71 -5.63 -17.49
CA PHE A 55 -20.27 -5.72 -17.70
C PHE A 55 -19.58 -4.35 -17.59
N LYS A 56 -20.15 -3.32 -18.22
CA LYS A 56 -19.62 -1.96 -18.19
C LYS A 56 -19.61 -1.37 -16.78
N LEU A 57 -20.69 -1.56 -16.03
CA LEU A 57 -20.81 -1.09 -14.64
C LEU A 57 -19.79 -1.79 -13.74
N ALA A 58 -19.67 -3.12 -13.84
CA ALA A 58 -18.69 -3.87 -13.08
C ALA A 58 -17.25 -3.44 -13.41
N LYS A 59 -16.94 -3.26 -14.70
CA LYS A 59 -15.62 -2.80 -15.16
C LYS A 59 -15.28 -1.41 -14.62
N ASP A 60 -16.19 -0.44 -14.70
CA ASP A 60 -15.93 0.93 -14.22
C ASP A 60 -15.64 0.98 -12.71
N VAL A 61 -16.38 0.20 -11.92
CA VAL A 61 -16.20 0.14 -10.46
C VAL A 61 -14.93 -0.63 -10.07
N LEU A 62 -14.60 -1.70 -10.79
CA LEU A 62 -13.31 -2.41 -10.60
C LEU A 62 -12.11 -1.53 -10.93
N ILE A 63 -12.20 -0.68 -11.96
CA ILE A 63 -11.15 0.30 -12.28
C ILE A 63 -11.04 1.32 -11.16
N GLN A 64 -12.17 1.80 -10.63
CA GLN A 64 -12.19 2.73 -9.50
C GLN A 64 -11.58 2.11 -8.23
N GLY A 65 -11.67 0.79 -8.04
CA GLY A 65 -11.04 0.11 -6.91
C GLY A 65 -9.50 0.09 -6.94
N LEU A 66 -8.85 0.44 -8.06
CA LEU A 66 -7.39 0.60 -8.12
C LEU A 66 -6.87 1.73 -7.21
N ILE A 67 -7.75 2.64 -6.78
CA ILE A 67 -7.42 3.76 -5.90
C ILE A 67 -8.10 3.62 -4.52
N ASP A 68 -8.47 2.41 -4.10
CA ASP A 68 -9.08 2.17 -2.78
C ASP A 68 -8.14 2.62 -1.64
N GLU A 69 -8.68 3.18 -0.55
CA GLU A 69 -7.85 3.62 0.58
C GLU A 69 -7.05 2.49 1.24
N ASN A 70 -7.53 1.25 1.13
CA ASN A 70 -6.85 0.08 1.67
C ASN A 70 -5.87 -0.52 0.66
N ALA A 71 -4.58 -0.46 0.96
CA ALA A 71 -3.51 -1.01 0.11
C ALA A 71 -3.67 -2.52 -0.18
N GLY A 72 -4.24 -3.29 0.75
CA GLY A 72 -4.52 -4.72 0.53
C GLY A 72 -5.57 -4.95 -0.56
N LEU A 73 -6.64 -4.16 -0.55
CA LEU A 73 -7.68 -4.21 -1.60
C LEU A 73 -7.14 -3.73 -2.95
N GLN A 74 -6.34 -2.66 -2.97
CA GLN A 74 -5.65 -2.21 -4.17
C GLN A 74 -4.81 -3.35 -4.78
N LEU A 75 -4.05 -4.09 -3.96
CA LEU A 75 -3.22 -5.20 -4.41
C LEU A 75 -4.05 -6.34 -5.01
N ILE A 76 -5.18 -6.70 -4.40
CA ILE A 76 -6.08 -7.74 -4.93
C ILE A 76 -6.58 -7.34 -6.33
N ILE A 77 -7.04 -6.10 -6.49
CA ILE A 77 -7.60 -5.60 -7.75
C ILE A 77 -6.50 -5.44 -8.80
N ARG A 78 -5.30 -4.98 -8.40
CA ARG A 78 -4.12 -4.90 -9.26
C ARG A 78 -3.77 -6.28 -9.81
N ASN A 79 -3.67 -7.30 -8.94
CA ASN A 79 -3.38 -8.67 -9.35
C ASN A 79 -4.48 -9.28 -10.24
N PHE A 80 -5.73 -8.90 -10.01
CA PHE A 80 -6.83 -9.28 -10.89
C PHE A 80 -6.61 -8.75 -12.32
N TRP A 81 -6.28 -7.47 -12.47
CA TRP A 81 -6.03 -6.86 -13.78
C TRP A 81 -4.71 -7.31 -14.42
N SER A 82 -3.65 -7.58 -13.65
CA SER A 82 -2.33 -7.95 -14.20
C SER A 82 -2.28 -9.36 -14.79
N HIS A 83 -3.29 -10.19 -14.50
CA HIS A 83 -3.41 -11.57 -15.01
C HIS A 83 -3.47 -11.62 -16.55
N GLU A 84 -2.75 -12.59 -17.14
CA GLU A 84 -2.52 -12.69 -18.60
C GLU A 84 -3.79 -12.76 -19.44
N THR A 85 -4.86 -13.34 -18.88
CA THR A 85 -6.13 -13.42 -19.58
C THR A 85 -6.72 -12.04 -19.81
N ARG A 86 -6.56 -11.09 -18.88
CA ARG A 86 -7.22 -9.77 -18.90
C ARG A 86 -6.30 -8.69 -19.49
N LEU A 87 -5.01 -8.75 -19.18
CA LEU A 87 -3.99 -7.86 -19.74
C LEU A 87 -2.90 -8.70 -20.42
N PRO A 88 -2.67 -8.53 -21.73
CA PRO A 88 -1.63 -9.29 -22.45
C PRO A 88 -0.27 -9.19 -21.77
N SER A 89 0.54 -10.25 -21.83
CA SER A 89 1.91 -10.26 -21.30
C SER A 89 2.92 -9.58 -22.24
N ASN A 90 2.63 -9.51 -23.54
CA ASN A 90 3.43 -8.74 -24.49
C ASN A 90 3.37 -7.25 -24.14
N ILE A 91 4.52 -6.58 -24.04
CA ILE A 91 4.61 -5.20 -23.56
C ILE A 91 3.88 -4.18 -24.44
N LEU A 92 3.88 -4.41 -25.77
CA LEU A 92 3.22 -3.51 -26.72
C LEU A 92 1.71 -3.70 -26.68
N ASP A 93 1.24 -4.94 -26.69
CA ASP A 93 -0.19 -5.26 -26.58
C ASP A 93 -0.75 -4.82 -25.22
N ARG A 94 0.05 -4.96 -24.16
CA ARG A 94 -0.26 -4.46 -22.82
C ARG A 94 -0.45 -2.96 -22.82
N LEU A 95 0.48 -2.20 -23.40
CA LEU A 95 0.38 -0.74 -23.50
C LEU A 95 -0.89 -0.30 -24.23
N LEU A 96 -1.24 -0.98 -25.33
CA LEU A 96 -2.46 -0.70 -26.07
C LEU A 96 -3.72 -1.04 -25.25
N ALA A 97 -3.72 -2.17 -24.55
CA ALA A 97 -4.82 -2.63 -23.71
C ALA A 97 -5.06 -1.73 -22.48
N LEU A 98 -4.02 -1.10 -21.93
CA LEU A 98 -4.13 -0.16 -20.80
C LEU A 98 -5.04 1.03 -21.10
N ASN A 99 -5.12 1.48 -22.36
CA ASN A 99 -6.06 2.54 -22.76
C ASN A 99 -7.52 2.14 -22.50
N SER A 100 -7.83 0.85 -22.55
CA SER A 100 -9.19 0.34 -22.26
C SER A 100 -9.54 0.35 -20.78
N LEU A 101 -8.56 0.53 -19.89
CA LEU A 101 -8.74 0.63 -18.44
C LEU A 101 -8.82 2.08 -17.95
N TYR A 102 -8.80 3.05 -18.87
CA TYR A 102 -9.00 4.45 -18.51
C TYR A 102 -10.44 4.69 -18.03
N SER A 103 -10.58 5.31 -16.86
CA SER A 103 -11.82 5.90 -16.36
C SER A 103 -11.50 7.30 -15.81
N PRO A 104 -12.31 8.34 -16.12
CA PRO A 104 -12.10 9.69 -15.58
C PRO A 104 -12.05 9.74 -14.04
N LYS A 105 -12.69 8.78 -13.37
CA LYS A 105 -12.72 8.70 -11.89
C LYS A 105 -11.36 8.46 -11.25
N ILE A 106 -10.41 7.89 -11.99
CA ILE A 106 -9.06 7.56 -11.49
C ILE A 106 -7.96 8.36 -12.19
N GLU A 107 -8.32 9.41 -12.94
CA GLU A 107 -7.39 10.14 -13.81
C GLU A 107 -6.12 10.62 -13.10
N MET A 108 -6.25 11.05 -11.84
CA MET A 108 -5.15 11.54 -11.00
C MET A 108 -4.08 10.48 -10.74
N HIS A 109 -4.45 9.20 -10.73
CA HIS A 109 -3.56 8.07 -10.45
C HIS A 109 -3.26 7.23 -11.70
N PHE A 110 -3.95 7.49 -12.83
CA PHE A 110 -3.89 6.66 -14.03
C PHE A 110 -2.46 6.46 -14.55
N LEU A 111 -1.66 7.52 -14.62
CA LEU A 111 -0.28 7.42 -15.10
C LEU A 111 0.59 6.57 -14.17
N SER A 112 0.44 6.75 -12.84
CA SER A 112 1.16 5.94 -11.86
C SER A 112 0.81 4.46 -11.98
N LEU A 113 -0.49 4.15 -12.09
CA LEU A 113 -0.99 2.79 -12.24
C LEU A 113 -0.54 2.16 -13.57
N ALA A 114 -0.62 2.91 -14.67
CA ALA A 114 -0.19 2.45 -15.99
C ALA A 114 1.31 2.14 -16.02
N THR A 115 2.15 2.99 -15.42
CA THR A 115 3.59 2.71 -15.31
C THR A 115 3.87 1.50 -14.43
N ASP A 116 3.12 1.32 -13.34
CA ASP A 116 3.27 0.17 -12.46
C ASP A 116 2.91 -1.15 -13.18
N PHE A 117 1.79 -1.20 -13.92
CA PHE A 117 1.42 -2.39 -14.72
C PHE A 117 2.41 -2.75 -15.83
N LEU A 118 3.11 -1.76 -16.38
CA LEU A 118 4.16 -1.97 -17.39
C LEU A 118 5.45 -2.46 -16.75
N LEU A 119 5.89 -1.83 -15.67
CA LEU A 119 7.13 -2.15 -14.98
C LEU A 119 7.05 -3.47 -14.22
N GLU A 120 5.87 -3.88 -13.76
CA GLU A 120 5.65 -5.19 -13.13
C GLU A 120 6.10 -6.33 -14.04
N MET A 121 5.91 -6.21 -15.36
CA MET A 121 6.33 -7.25 -16.31
C MET A 121 7.85 -7.46 -16.33
N THR A 122 8.64 -6.49 -15.91
CA THR A 122 10.09 -6.65 -15.81
C THR A 122 10.49 -7.68 -14.77
N SER A 123 9.67 -7.89 -13.73
CA SER A 123 9.91 -8.93 -12.70
C SER A 123 9.81 -10.36 -13.22
N MET A 124 9.12 -10.56 -14.35
CA MET A 124 9.01 -11.86 -15.02
C MET A 124 10.23 -12.16 -15.91
N SER A 125 11.12 -11.19 -16.11
CA SER A 125 12.35 -11.41 -16.88
C SER A 125 13.34 -12.24 -16.06
N PRO A 126 14.03 -13.24 -16.67
CA PRO A 126 15.11 -13.95 -16.00
C PRO A 126 16.26 -13.04 -15.57
N ASP A 127 16.36 -11.84 -16.15
CA ASP A 127 17.38 -10.84 -15.82
C ASP A 127 17.00 -9.93 -14.64
N TYR A 128 15.78 -10.00 -14.12
CA TYR A 128 15.35 -9.15 -13.01
C TYR A 128 16.21 -9.24 -11.74
N PRO A 129 16.64 -10.44 -11.27
CA PRO A 129 17.52 -10.54 -10.11
C PRO A 129 18.99 -10.26 -10.46
N ASN A 130 19.35 -10.18 -11.74
CA ASN A 130 20.73 -10.03 -12.15
C ASN A 130 21.20 -8.58 -11.95
N PRO A 131 22.40 -8.38 -11.37
CA PRO A 131 22.97 -7.04 -11.29
C PRO A 131 23.22 -6.50 -12.70
N VAL A 132 22.95 -5.22 -12.89
CA VAL A 132 23.21 -4.53 -14.18
C VAL A 132 24.71 -4.52 -14.51
N PHE A 133 25.57 -4.57 -13.49
CA PHE A 133 27.03 -4.54 -13.64
C PHE A 133 27.67 -5.78 -13.03
N GLU A 134 28.63 -6.37 -13.75
CA GLU A 134 29.33 -7.60 -13.33
C GLU A 134 30.38 -7.35 -12.24
N HIS A 135 30.99 -6.16 -12.22
CA HIS A 135 32.12 -5.84 -11.35
C HIS A 135 31.86 -4.59 -10.50
N PRO A 136 32.26 -4.61 -9.21
CA PRO A 136 32.23 -3.41 -8.37
C PRO A 136 33.30 -2.40 -8.81
N LEU A 137 33.14 -1.14 -8.42
CA LEU A 137 34.11 -0.07 -8.72
C LEU A 137 35.44 -0.23 -7.97
N SER A 138 35.44 -0.94 -6.84
CA SER A 138 36.60 -1.18 -6.00
C SER A 138 36.39 -2.46 -5.18
N GLU A 139 37.48 -3.15 -4.86
CA GLU A 139 37.49 -4.31 -3.97
C GLU A 139 37.14 -3.87 -2.54
N CYS A 140 35.85 -3.92 -2.18
CA CYS A 140 35.35 -3.60 -0.86
C CYS A 140 34.24 -4.57 -0.44
N GLU A 141 34.12 -4.81 0.86
CA GLU A 141 33.03 -5.59 1.43
C GLU A 141 31.83 -4.68 1.70
N PHE A 142 30.71 -4.92 1.01
CA PHE A 142 29.47 -4.22 1.28
C PHE A 142 28.71 -4.90 2.43
N GLN A 143 28.17 -4.10 3.33
CA GLN A 143 27.28 -4.57 4.40
C GLN A 143 25.88 -4.04 4.15
N GLU A 144 24.88 -4.87 4.43
CA GLU A 144 23.48 -4.47 4.33
C GLU A 144 23.17 -3.41 5.39
N TYR A 145 22.78 -2.21 4.93
CA TYR A 145 22.39 -1.12 5.81
C TYR A 145 20.86 -1.00 5.82
N THR A 146 20.26 -1.36 6.94
CA THR A 146 18.81 -1.21 7.13
C THR A 146 18.48 0.25 7.43
N ILE A 147 17.67 0.86 6.57
CA ILE A 147 17.19 2.23 6.79
C ILE A 147 16.04 2.17 7.79
N ASP A 148 16.22 2.80 8.95
CA ASP A 148 15.12 3.02 9.90
C ASP A 148 14.14 4.07 9.32
N SER A 149 12.90 3.64 9.12
CA SER A 149 11.81 4.46 8.58
C SER A 149 11.06 5.25 9.66
N ASP A 150 11.37 5.05 10.94
CA ASP A 150 10.64 5.66 12.04
C ASP A 150 10.97 7.16 12.16
N TRP A 151 10.00 8.00 11.78
CA TRP A 151 10.16 9.46 11.74
C TRP A 151 10.41 10.08 13.11
N ARG A 152 10.08 9.36 14.20
CA ARG A 152 10.28 9.79 15.58
C ARG A 152 11.75 10.01 15.94
N PHE A 153 12.69 9.33 15.26
CA PHE A 153 14.12 9.58 15.46
C PHE A 153 14.60 10.88 14.79
N ARG A 154 13.81 11.48 13.90
CA ARG A 154 14.14 12.75 13.22
C ARG A 154 13.78 13.98 14.05
N SER A 155 12.94 13.85 15.09
CA SER A 155 12.45 14.95 15.92
C SER A 155 13.27 15.22 17.19
N THR A 156 14.40 14.54 17.39
CA THR A 156 15.36 14.81 18.47
C THR A 156 15.86 16.26 18.46
N ILE A 157 15.85 16.94 17.31
CA ILE A 157 16.27 18.34 17.15
C ILE A 157 15.35 19.33 17.90
N PHE A 158 14.09 18.97 18.17
CA PHE A 158 13.12 19.83 18.87
C PHE A 158 12.80 19.36 20.29
N THR A 159 13.48 18.33 20.77
CA THR A 159 13.29 17.83 22.12
C THR A 159 14.12 18.70 23.08
N PRO A 160 13.49 19.43 24.03
CA PRO A 160 14.24 20.20 25.02
C PRO A 160 15.22 19.31 25.78
N MET A 161 16.45 19.78 26.05
CA MET A 161 17.52 18.97 26.66
C MET A 161 17.17 18.33 28.03
N PHE A 162 16.08 18.75 28.69
CA PHE A 162 15.61 18.14 29.93
C PHE A 162 14.69 16.92 29.72
N ILE A 163 14.25 16.64 28.49
CA ILE A 163 13.43 15.45 28.19
C ILE A 163 14.32 14.23 27.92
N GLU A 164 15.53 14.41 27.38
CA GLU A 164 16.50 13.31 27.21
C GLU A 164 16.83 12.61 28.55
N THR A 165 16.88 13.37 29.66
CA THR A 165 17.14 12.82 30.99
C THR A 165 15.97 12.02 31.56
N GLN A 166 14.72 12.33 31.19
CA GLN A 166 13.54 11.56 31.60
C GLN A 166 13.27 10.36 30.66
N ALA A 167 13.45 10.56 29.35
CA ALA A 167 13.31 9.51 28.34
C ALA A 167 14.35 8.40 28.51
N SER A 168 15.56 8.73 29.00
CA SER A 168 16.57 7.74 29.37
C SER A 168 16.07 6.76 30.46
N GLN A 169 15.20 7.22 31.37
CA GLN A 169 14.63 6.35 32.41
C GLN A 169 13.45 5.51 31.91
N SER A 170 12.62 6.04 31.00
CA SER A 170 11.50 5.28 30.43
C SER A 170 11.93 4.28 29.34
N ALA A 171 12.97 4.60 28.56
CA ALA A 171 13.55 3.68 27.57
C ALA A 171 14.22 2.46 28.25
N LEU A 172 14.76 2.62 29.46
CA LEU A 172 15.27 1.51 30.26
C LEU A 172 14.15 0.56 30.73
N GLN A 173 12.93 1.07 30.95
CA GLN A 173 11.77 0.24 31.33
C GLN A 173 11.13 -0.47 30.13
N ALA A 174 11.10 0.16 28.95
CA ALA A 174 10.61 -0.47 27.73
C ALA A 174 11.55 -1.59 27.21
N ARG A 175 12.86 -1.48 27.48
CA ARG A 175 13.87 -2.46 27.02
C ARG A 175 13.93 -3.74 27.85
N THR A 176 13.15 -3.87 28.92
CA THR A 176 13.11 -5.08 29.76
C THR A 176 12.11 -6.15 29.28
N GLN A 177 11.36 -5.92 28.19
CA GLN A 177 10.34 -6.89 27.73
C GLN A 177 10.58 -7.58 26.38
N GLU A 178 11.61 -7.21 25.60
CA GLU A 178 11.91 -7.94 24.36
C GLU A 178 13.40 -8.30 24.26
N GLY A 179 13.64 -9.55 23.89
CA GLY A 179 14.92 -10.23 24.00
C GLY A 179 16.07 -9.59 23.23
N SER A 180 17.15 -9.33 23.98
CA SER A 180 18.57 -9.36 23.61
C SER A 180 18.98 -9.46 22.13
N LEU A 181 19.54 -8.36 21.61
CA LEU A 181 20.77 -8.34 20.80
C LEU A 181 21.63 -7.13 21.22
N PRO A 182 22.95 -7.29 21.46
CA PRO A 182 23.79 -6.20 21.95
C PRO A 182 24.28 -5.34 20.78
N PHE A 183 23.68 -4.17 20.58
CA PHE A 183 24.32 -3.10 19.81
C PHE A 183 25.47 -2.51 20.64
N GLN A 184 26.67 -3.05 20.42
CA GLN A 184 27.91 -2.53 20.98
C GLN A 184 28.38 -1.36 20.13
N GLY A 185 27.87 -0.16 20.40
CA GLY A 185 28.24 0.97 19.54
C GLY A 185 27.66 2.35 19.82
N VAL A 186 27.23 2.67 21.05
CA VAL A 186 27.19 4.08 21.47
C VAL A 186 27.56 4.10 22.95
N MET A 187 28.67 4.77 23.26
CA MET A 187 29.09 5.01 24.64
C MET A 187 27.89 5.48 25.46
N ALA A 188 27.46 4.63 26.41
CA ALA A 188 26.55 5.00 27.47
C ALA A 188 27.25 6.05 28.35
N ARG A 189 27.25 7.30 27.89
CA ARG A 189 27.68 8.45 28.67
C ARG A 189 26.54 8.74 29.65
N GLN A 190 26.48 7.95 30.71
CA GLN A 190 25.59 8.18 31.85
C GLN A 190 25.87 9.58 32.41
N ILE A 191 24.92 10.49 32.23
CA ILE A 191 25.02 11.84 32.78
C ILE A 191 24.63 11.77 34.26
N ARG A 192 25.56 12.15 35.15
CA ARG A 192 25.31 12.33 36.58
C ARG A 192 24.27 13.44 36.76
N ALA A 193 23.14 13.13 37.39
CA ALA A 193 22.21 14.13 37.87
C ALA A 193 22.87 14.96 38.98
N THR A 194 23.02 16.27 38.77
CA THR A 194 23.39 17.23 39.82
C THR A 194 22.19 18.11 40.14
N GLN A 195 21.22 17.60 40.90
CA GLN A 195 20.33 18.45 41.69
C GLN A 195 19.71 17.63 42.82
N GLN A 196 20.18 17.85 44.04
CA GLN A 196 19.63 17.25 45.27
C GLN A 196 18.73 18.24 46.06
N GLN A 197 18.71 19.53 45.71
CA GLN A 197 17.93 20.53 46.44
C GLN A 197 16.94 21.21 45.51
N TYR A 198 15.66 21.02 45.83
CA TYR A 198 14.55 21.81 45.32
C TYR A 198 14.26 22.91 46.35
N ASP A 199 14.94 24.06 46.25
CA ASP A 199 14.53 25.26 46.97
C ASP A 199 13.40 25.94 46.18
N PHE A 200 12.19 25.40 46.31
CA PHE A 200 10.99 26.10 45.85
C PHE A 200 10.54 27.08 46.93
N THR A 201 10.67 28.38 46.64
CA THR A 201 10.00 29.42 47.43
C THR A 201 8.57 29.63 46.88
N PRO A 202 7.51 29.44 47.69
CA PRO A 202 6.14 29.69 47.24
C PRO A 202 5.91 31.19 47.08
N THR A 203 5.45 31.62 45.90
CA THR A 203 5.22 33.04 45.59
C THR A 203 3.82 33.55 45.93
N GLN A 204 2.98 32.77 46.64
CA GLN A 204 1.67 33.26 47.08
C GLN A 204 1.34 32.77 48.49
N THR A 205 1.08 33.74 49.39
CA THR A 205 0.33 33.57 50.63
C THR A 205 -0.83 34.56 50.59
N ALA A 206 -2.06 34.03 50.77
CA ALA A 206 -3.36 34.68 50.99
C ALA A 206 -3.65 36.02 50.29
#